data_AF-A0A0F9BWR5-F1
#
_entry.id   AF-A0A0F9BWR5-F1
#
_cell.length_a   1.000
_cell.length_b   1.000
_cell.length_c   1.000
_cell.angle_alpha   90.00
_cell.angle_beta   90.00
_cell.angle_gamma   90.00
#
_symmetry.space_group_name_H-M   'P 1'
#
loop_
_entity.id
_entity.type
_entity.pdbx_description
1 polymer ?
#
loop_
_entity_poly.entity_id
_entity_poly.type
_entity_poly.pdbx_seq_one_letter_code
_entity_poly.pdbx_strand_id
1 'polypeptide(L)' 'MNKEEAIQYVKDKLADPMYYDYALLVNILIDHVSLEDTELREFAALLGTETYGCAKNDVVGLIDLMEKDDAKS' A
#
# COMPACT_ATOMS: atom_id res chain seq x y z
N MET A 1 2.37 -11.23 -9.57
CA MET A 1 2.12 -11.13 -8.13
C MET A 1 0.63 -10.92 -7.96
N ASN A 2 -0.03 -11.74 -7.16
CA ASN A 2 -1.43 -11.50 -6.77
C ASN A 2 -1.48 -10.53 -5.57
N LYS A 3 -2.67 -10.06 -5.19
CA LYS A 3 -2.86 -9.09 -4.09
C LYS A 3 -2.27 -9.59 -2.77
N GLU A 4 -2.49 -10.85 -2.41
CA GLU A 4 -2.02 -11.44 -1.15
C GLU A 4 -0.49 -11.54 -1.12
N GLU A 5 0.13 -11.96 -2.23
CA GLU A 5 1.59 -11.97 -2.41
C GLU A 5 2.19 -10.56 -2.30
N ALA A 6 1.52 -9.55 -2.86
CA ALA A 6 1.95 -8.16 -2.79
C ALA A 6 1.88 -7.60 -1.37
N ILE A 7 0.77 -7.85 -0.67
CA ILE A 7 0.62 -7.47 0.74
C ILE A 7 1.69 -8.14 1.59
N GLN A 8 1.93 -9.45 1.41
CA GLN A 8 2.95 -10.17 2.17
C GLN A 8 4.36 -9.64 1.89
N TYR A 9 4.70 -9.40 0.62
CA TYR A 9 5.98 -8.80 0.23
C TYR A 9 6.19 -7.44 0.92
N VAL A 10 5.16 -6.58 0.93
CA VAL A 10 5.23 -5.28 1.59
C VAL A 10 5.38 -5.43 3.11
N LYS A 11 4.64 -6.34 3.75
CA LYS A 11 4.79 -6.62 5.19
C LYS A 11 6.20 -7.08 5.54
N ASP A 12 6.81 -7.92 4.72
CA ASP A 12 8.19 -8.37 4.91
C ASP A 12 9.18 -7.20 4.80
N LYS A 13 8.97 -6.27 3.86
CA LYS A 13 9.78 -5.04 3.75
C LYS A 13 9.57 -4.07 4.90
N LEU A 14 8.35 -3.95 5.42
CA LEU A 14 8.07 -3.14 6.60
C LEU A 14 8.70 -3.72 7.88
N ALA A 15 8.93 -5.03 7.94
CA ALA A 15 9.64 -5.68 9.04
C ALA A 15 11.16 -5.48 8.97
N ASP A 16 11.71 -5.17 7.79
CA ASP A 16 13.13 -4.87 7.60
C ASP A 16 13.48 -3.48 8.16
N PRO A 17 14.29 -3.37 9.23
CA PRO A 17 14.65 -2.08 9.80
C PRO A 17 15.53 -1.22 8.89
N MET A 18 16.12 -1.80 7.84
CA MET A 18 16.97 -1.09 6.88
C MET A 18 16.21 -0.56 5.68
N TYR A 19 14.93 -0.94 5.51
CA TYR A 19 14.12 -0.51 4.39
C TYR A 19 13.57 0.91 4.62
N TYR A 20 13.61 1.77 3.59
CA TYR A 20 13.22 3.18 3.70
C TYR A 20 12.37 3.71 2.53
N ASP A 21 12.24 2.98 1.42
CA ASP A 21 11.51 3.44 0.23
C ASP A 21 10.03 3.05 0.30
N TYR A 22 9.29 3.75 1.17
CA TYR A 22 7.88 3.48 1.41
C TYR A 22 6.99 3.84 0.22
N ALA A 23 7.37 4.84 -0.59
CA ALA A 23 6.66 5.21 -1.81
C ALA A 23 6.69 4.06 -2.84
N LEU A 24 7.82 3.35 -2.97
CA LEU A 24 7.91 2.15 -3.80
C LEU A 24 6.97 1.04 -3.31
N LEU A 25 6.86 0.83 -2.00
CA LEU A 25 5.92 -0.17 -1.45
C LEU A 25 4.47 0.17 -1.77
N VAL A 26 4.11 1.45 -1.71
CA VAL A 26 2.77 1.91 -2.09
C VAL A 26 2.50 1.69 -3.58
N ASN A 27 3.46 1.98 -4.46
CA ASN A 27 3.30 1.74 -5.89
C ASN A 27 3.04 0.26 -6.22
N ILE A 28 3.63 -0.67 -5.46
CA ILE A 28 3.34 -2.10 -5.57
C ILE A 28 1.88 -2.42 -5.17
N LEU A 29 1.35 -1.73 -4.15
CA LEU A 29 -0.02 -1.94 -3.66
C LEU A 29 -1.10 -1.30 -4.55
N ILE A 30 -0.82 -0.18 -5.20
CA ILE A 30 -1.78 0.57 -6.06
C ILE A 30 -2.42 -0.32 -7.12
N ASP A 31 -1.63 -1.20 -7.74
CA ASP A 31 -2.10 -2.10 -8.81
C ASP A 31 -3.13 -3.12 -8.31
N HIS A 32 -3.26 -3.27 -6.99
CA HIS A 32 -4.15 -4.20 -6.33
C HIS A 32 -5.31 -3.52 -5.57
N VAL A 33 -5.42 -2.19 -5.62
CA VAL A 33 -6.58 -1.45 -5.12
C VAL A 33 -7.74 -1.60 -6.12
N SER A 34 -8.95 -1.82 -5.61
CA SER A 34 -10.16 -1.92 -6.42
C SER A 34 -10.31 -0.73 -7.37
N LEU A 35 -10.73 -1.00 -8.62
CA LEU A 35 -11.00 0.06 -9.60
C LEU A 35 -12.23 0.89 -9.22
N GLU A 36 -13.13 0.33 -8.42
CA GLU A 36 -14.36 0.99 -7.96
C GLU A 36 -14.09 1.90 -6.74
N ASP A 37 -13.00 1.65 -6.00
CA ASP A 37 -12.59 2.47 -4.86
C ASP A 37 -11.66 3.60 -5.33
N THR A 38 -12.26 4.62 -5.93
CA THR A 38 -11.55 5.78 -6.46
C THR A 38 -10.83 6.57 -5.36
N GLU A 39 -11.43 6.64 -4.16
CA GLU A 39 -10.83 7.36 -3.02
C GLU A 39 -9.54 6.67 -2.55
N LEU A 40 -9.57 5.34 -2.37
CA LEU A 40 -8.40 4.58 -1.95
C LEU A 40 -7.31 4.59 -3.03
N ARG A 41 -7.68 4.57 -4.31
CA ARG A 41 -6.72 4.71 -5.42
C ARG A 41 -6.05 6.08 -5.45
N GLU A 42 -6.80 7.16 -5.28
CA GLU A 42 -6.24 8.52 -5.23
C GLU A 42 -5.32 8.69 -4.02
N PHE A 43 -5.73 8.18 -2.85
CA PHE A 43 -4.92 8.19 -1.65
C PHE A 43 -3.61 7.41 -1.84
N ALA A 44 -3.67 6.18 -2.37
CA ALA A 44 -2.49 5.38 -2.65
C ALA A 44 -1.60 6.06 -3.71
N ALA A 45 -2.17 6.63 -4.77
CA ALA A 45 -1.42 7.38 -5.78
C ALA A 45 -0.66 8.57 -5.19
N LEU A 46 -1.28 9.34 -4.28
CA LEU A 46 -0.61 10.43 -3.57
C LEU A 46 0.57 9.92 -2.74
N LEU A 47 0.37 8.85 -1.97
CA LEU A 47 1.42 8.23 -1.16
C LEU A 47 2.56 7.63 -2.01
N GLY A 48 2.26 7.14 -3.21
CA GLY A 48 3.25 6.60 -4.16
C GLY A 48 4.13 7.67 -4.82
N THR A 49 3.79 8.96 -4.66
CA THR A 49 4.64 10.06 -5.13
C THR A 49 5.75 10.37 -4.12
N GLU A 50 6.98 10.56 -4.61
CA GLU A 50 8.13 10.95 -3.77
C GLU A 50 7.94 12.31 -3.08
N THR A 51 7.01 13.13 -3.58
CA THR A 51 6.74 14.48 -3.09
C THR A 51 5.96 14.55 -1.77
N TYR A 52 5.22 13.50 -1.41
CA TYR A 52 4.36 13.53 -0.21
C TYR A 52 5.10 13.16 1.08
N GLY A 53 6.30 12.56 0.97
CA GLY A 53 7.06 12.09 2.13
C GLY A 53 6.42 10.88 2.80
N CYS A 54 6.08 9.86 2.00
CA CYS A 54 5.48 8.61 2.47
C CYS A 54 6.31 7.98 3.60
N ALA A 55 5.65 7.71 4.72
CA ALA A 55 6.23 7.07 5.89
C ALA A 55 5.73 5.64 6.05
N LYS A 56 6.45 4.87 6.88
CA LYS A 56 6.09 3.49 7.24
C LYS A 56 4.62 3.33 7.64
N ASN A 57 4.10 4.26 8.45
CA ASN A 57 2.74 4.20 8.96
C ASN A 57 1.69 4.41 7.87
N ASP A 58 2.01 5.14 6.80
CA ASP A 58 1.10 5.33 5.67
C ASP A 58 0.92 4.02 4.91
N VAL A 59 2.02 3.27 4.70
CA VAL A 59 1.98 1.94 4.07
C VAL A 59 1.16 0.96 4.92
N VAL A 60 1.36 0.97 6.24
CA VAL A 60 0.56 0.14 7.17
C VAL A 60 -0.92 0.49 7.08
N GLY A 61 -1.25 1.79 7.10
CA GLY A 61 -2.63 2.25 6.98
C GLY A 61 -3.29 1.85 5.66
N LEU A 62 -2.54 1.90 4.55
CA LEU A 62 -3.02 1.46 3.25
C LEU A 62 -3.35 -0.04 3.24
N ILE A 63 -2.47 -0.89 3.79
CA ILE A 63 -2.72 -2.33 3.92
C ILE A 63 -3.98 -2.59 4.74
N ASP A 64 -4.13 -1.93 5.89
CA ASP A 64 -5.30 -2.10 6.76
C ASP A 64 -6.62 -1.73 6.04
N LEU A 65 -6.60 -0.69 5.20
CA LEU A 65 -7.75 -0.29 4.39
C LEU A 65 -8.06 -1.34 3.31
N MET A 66 -7.03 -1.82 2.60
CA MET A 66 -7.17 -2.84 1.56
C MET A 66 -7.70 -4.19 2.10
N GLU A 67 -7.30 -4.59 3.31
CA GLU A 67 -7.78 -5.81 3.97
C GLU A 67 -9.22 -5.66 4.50
N LYS A 68 -9.59 -4.47 4.98
CA LYS A 68 -10.97 -4.17 5.41
C LYS A 68 -11.94 -4.09 4.24
N ASP A 69 -11.49 -3.67 3.07
CA ASP A 69 -12.31 -3.63 1.86
C ASP A 69 -12.68 -5.05 1.38
N ASP A 70 -11.71 -5.97 1.37
CA ASP A 70 -11.95 -7.39 1.03
C ASP A 70 -12.96 -8.05 1.98
N ALA A 71 -12.98 -7.67 3.26
CA ALA A 71 -13.90 -8.23 4.25
C ALA A 71 -15.37 -7.75 4.10
N LYS A 72 -15.64 -6.76 3.24
CA LYS A 72 -17.01 -6.28 2.95
C LYS A 72 -17.66 -7.00 1.75
N SER A 73 -16.88 -7.76 0.98
CA SER A 73 -17.34 -8.60 -0.13
C SER A 73 -17.67 -10.02 0.32
#